data_AF-A0A2R6S746-F1
#
_entry.id   AF-A0A2R6S746-F1
#
_cell.length_a   1.000
_cell.length_b   1.000
_cell.length_c   1.000
_cell.angle_alpha   90.00
_cell.angle_beta   90.00
_cell.angle_gamma   90.00
#
_symmetry.space_group_name_H-M   'P 1'
#
loop_
_entity.id
_entity.type
_entity.pdbx_description
1 polymer ?
#
loop_
_entity_poly.entity_id
_entity_poly.type
_entity_poly.pdbx_seq_one_letter_code
_entity_poly.pdbx_strand_id
1 'polypeptide(L)'
;MEKVDGGYHISYTRDFDTSHNFLFTPTANKLQKSEVHLETIAIDLSPRDLIIAAMTRDWKKSDTLASRLPDLQKVIWGFESRKDMLRFVNKIVDTQMENLRDAGKLRYAVLDYVTDRWMRVSPASDKLERTYEYLSQFISGI
;
A
#
# COMPACT_ATOMS: atom_id res chain seq x y z
N MET A 1 9.46 -7.48 3.82
CA MET A 1 10.36 -6.50 3.18
C MET A 1 11.78 -6.75 3.69
N GLU A 2 12.82 -6.61 2.89
CA GLU A 2 14.22 -6.73 3.33
C GLU A 2 15.13 -5.83 2.48
N LYS A 3 16.29 -5.44 2.99
CA LYS A 3 17.25 -4.63 2.25
C LYS A 3 18.38 -5.55 1.78
N VAL A 4 18.52 -5.76 0.47
CA VAL A 4 19.63 -6.54 -0.14
C VAL A 4 20.19 -5.71 -1.29
N ASP A 5 21.51 -5.57 -1.34
CA ASP A 5 22.27 -4.88 -2.39
C ASP A 5 21.76 -3.47 -2.76
N GLY A 6 21.39 -2.68 -1.75
CA GLY A 6 20.94 -1.29 -1.95
C GLY A 6 19.51 -1.13 -2.45
N GLY A 7 18.77 -2.22 -2.67
CA GLY A 7 17.34 -2.22 -3.00
C GLY A 7 16.46 -2.65 -1.81
N TYR A 8 15.19 -2.21 -1.82
CA TYR A 8 14.16 -2.68 -0.90
C TYR A 8 13.34 -3.80 -1.56
N HIS A 9 13.40 -4.98 -0.96
CA HIS A 9 12.72 -6.18 -1.42
C HIS A 9 11.35 -6.23 -0.76
N ILE A 10 10.27 -6.19 -1.53
CA ILE A 10 8.91 -6.44 -1.02
C ILE A 10 8.49 -7.80 -1.57
N SER A 11 8.58 -8.84 -0.73
CA SER A 11 8.09 -10.16 -1.09
C SER A 11 6.57 -10.20 -1.01
N TYR A 12 5.95 -10.44 -2.15
CA TYR A 12 4.53 -10.73 -2.28
C TYR A 12 4.39 -12.15 -2.82
N THR A 13 3.81 -13.06 -2.03
CA THR A 13 3.47 -14.41 -2.50
C THR A 13 2.05 -14.43 -3.07
N ARG A 14 1.92 -14.81 -4.34
CA ARG A 14 0.68 -15.34 -4.95
C ARG A 14 0.84 -16.85 -4.98
N ASP A 15 -0.26 -17.61 -4.99
CA ASP A 15 -0.26 -19.09 -5.12
C ASP A 15 0.28 -19.63 -6.47
N PHE A 16 1.09 -18.84 -7.18
CA PHE A 16 2.02 -19.29 -8.21
C PHE A 16 3.32 -18.53 -7.99
N ASP A 17 4.38 -19.30 -7.75
CA ASP A 17 5.81 -19.05 -7.49
C ASP A 17 6.44 -17.78 -8.15
N THR A 18 5.88 -16.60 -7.92
CA THR A 18 6.31 -15.33 -8.53
C THR A 18 6.46 -14.25 -7.47
N SER A 19 7.65 -14.23 -6.88
CA SER A 19 8.16 -13.08 -6.13
C SER A 19 8.22 -11.88 -7.07
N HIS A 20 7.34 -10.89 -6.90
CA HIS A 20 7.46 -9.64 -7.63
C HIS A 20 8.57 -8.82 -7.00
N ASN A 21 9.78 -8.92 -7.58
CA ASN A 21 10.93 -8.16 -7.16
C ASN A 21 10.80 -6.73 -7.70
N PHE A 22 10.50 -5.77 -6.82
CA PHE A 22 10.61 -4.35 -7.17
C PHE A 22 12.09 -3.96 -7.15
N LEU A 23 12.75 -4.07 -8.30
CA LEU A 23 14.11 -3.58 -8.51
C LEU A 23 14.05 -2.09 -8.84
N PHE A 24 14.34 -1.24 -7.85
CA PHE A 24 14.54 0.18 -8.10
C PHE A 24 15.91 0.38 -8.75
N THR A 25 15.94 0.59 -10.06
CA THR A 25 17.18 0.93 -10.79
C THR A 25 17.46 2.42 -10.61
N PRO A 26 18.61 2.83 -10.03
CA PRO A 26 18.96 4.24 -9.93
C PRO A 26 19.03 4.83 -11.33
N THR A 27 18.26 5.88 -11.58
CA THR A 27 18.36 6.66 -12.82
C THR A 27 19.59 7.56 -12.71
N ALA A 28 20.76 6.98 -12.96
CA ALA A 28 22.02 7.71 -12.97
C ALA A 28 22.31 8.22 -14.38
N ASN A 29 22.07 9.53 -14.60
CA ASN A 29 23.09 10.30 -15.30
C ASN A 29 24.33 10.25 -14.40
N LYS A 30 25.44 9.70 -14.90
CA LYS A 30 26.64 9.26 -14.17
C LYS A 30 27.41 10.33 -13.34
N LEU A 31 26.83 11.48 -13.03
CA LEU A 31 27.44 12.56 -12.26
C LEU A 31 26.69 13.00 -11.00
N GLN A 32 25.46 12.53 -10.76
CA GLN A 32 24.78 12.73 -9.49
C GLN A 32 24.29 11.36 -9.00
N LYS A 33 24.64 10.99 -7.76
CA LYS A 33 23.95 9.90 -7.07
C LYS A 33 22.50 10.36 -6.92
N SER A 34 21.64 10.02 -7.87
CA SER A 34 20.20 10.17 -7.70
C SER A 34 19.79 9.25 -6.56
N GLU A 35 19.51 9.84 -5.41
CA GLU A 35 18.94 9.14 -4.28
C GLU A 35 17.52 8.69 -4.67
N VAL A 36 17.25 7.39 -4.57
CA VAL A 36 15.94 6.84 -4.92
C VAL A 36 15.02 7.01 -3.71
N HIS A 37 14.03 7.89 -3.83
CA HIS A 37 13.04 8.13 -2.78
C HIS A 37 11.79 7.29 -3.02
N LEU A 38 11.48 6.39 -2.08
CA LEU A 38 10.24 5.60 -2.10
C LEU A 38 9.17 6.33 -1.30
N GLU A 39 8.36 7.15 -1.98
CA GLU A 39 7.38 8.01 -1.31
C GLU A 39 6.04 7.33 -1.03
N THR A 40 5.63 6.41 -1.91
CA THR A 40 4.30 5.79 -1.83
C THR A 40 4.35 4.30 -2.16
N ILE A 41 3.63 3.52 -1.36
CA ILE A 41 3.32 2.11 -1.65
C ILE A 41 1.80 2.01 -1.87
N ALA A 42 1.37 1.39 -2.96
CA ALA A 42 -0.04 1.11 -3.23
C ALA A 42 -0.25 -0.40 -3.33
N ILE A 43 -1.24 -0.93 -2.60
CA ILE A 43 -1.54 -2.35 -2.53
C ILE A 43 -3.02 -2.54 -2.85
N ASP A 44 -3.28 -3.25 -3.95
CA ASP A 44 -4.63 -3.59 -4.38
C ASP A 44 -5.06 -4.93 -3.76
N LEU A 45 -6.05 -4.87 -2.87
CA LEU A 45 -6.71 -6.01 -2.24
C LEU A 45 -8.15 -6.20 -2.77
N SER A 46 -8.53 -5.56 -3.87
CA SER A 46 -9.86 -5.75 -4.46
C SER A 46 -10.15 -7.17 -4.92
N PRO A 47 -9.20 -7.96 -5.46
CA PRO A 47 -9.50 -9.33 -5.80
C PRO A 47 -9.70 -10.17 -4.54
N ARG A 48 -10.78 -10.95 -4.49
CA ARG A 48 -11.22 -11.73 -3.32
C ARG A 48 -10.11 -12.60 -2.69
N ASP A 49 -9.30 -13.25 -3.50
CA ASP A 49 -8.24 -14.13 -3.00
C ASP A 49 -7.13 -13.33 -2.28
N LEU A 50 -6.90 -12.08 -2.71
CA LEU A 50 -5.88 -11.22 -2.13
C LEU A 50 -6.30 -10.69 -0.77
N ILE A 51 -7.56 -10.29 -0.60
CA ILE A 51 -8.05 -9.89 0.72
C ILE A 51 -8.05 -11.09 1.68
N ILE A 52 -8.40 -12.30 1.22
CA ILE A 52 -8.31 -13.51 2.06
C ILE A 52 -6.88 -13.76 2.52
N ALA A 53 -5.91 -13.75 1.59
CA ALA A 53 -4.51 -13.95 1.90
C ALA A 53 -3.95 -12.82 2.79
N ALA A 54 -4.33 -11.58 2.55
CA ALA A 54 -3.90 -10.44 3.36
C ALA A 54 -4.43 -10.53 4.80
N MET A 55 -5.62 -11.07 5.00
CA MET A 55 -6.24 -11.23 6.33
C MET A 55 -5.59 -12.33 7.18
N THR A 56 -4.81 -13.23 6.60
CA THR A 56 -4.12 -14.33 7.31
C THR A 56 -2.64 -14.06 7.58
N ARG A 57 -2.07 -13.00 6.99
CA ARG A 57 -0.66 -12.64 7.16
C ARG A 57 -0.42 -11.90 8.48
N ASP A 58 0.78 -12.11 9.03
CA ASP A 58 1.32 -11.26 10.09
C ASP A 58 1.93 -9.99 9.46
N TRP A 59 1.33 -8.84 9.76
CA TRP A 59 1.73 -7.55 9.22
C TRP A 59 2.74 -6.81 10.08
N LYS A 60 3.05 -7.27 11.29
CA LYS A 60 3.92 -6.55 12.25
C LYS A 60 5.31 -6.27 11.68
N LYS A 61 5.90 -7.24 10.98
CA LYS A 61 7.21 -7.08 10.33
C LYS A 61 7.14 -6.05 9.20
N SER A 62 6.09 -6.11 8.38
CA SER A 62 5.90 -5.16 7.27
C SER A 62 5.67 -3.74 7.78
N ASP A 63 4.85 -3.58 8.82
CA ASP A 63 4.60 -2.31 9.49
C ASP A 63 5.89 -1.68 10.04
N THR A 64 6.69 -2.46 10.78
CA THR A 64 7.97 -2.01 11.33
C THR A 64 8.97 -1.59 10.25
N LEU A 65 9.00 -2.30 9.12
CA LEU A 65 9.96 -2.03 8.07
C LEU A 65 9.55 -0.85 7.20
N ALA A 66 8.27 -0.76 6.84
CA ALA A 66 7.76 0.34 6.04
C ALA A 66 7.78 1.66 6.83
N SER A 67 7.50 1.64 8.14
CA SER A 67 7.53 2.86 8.96
C SER A 67 8.93 3.50 9.03
N ARG A 68 9.99 2.68 8.96
CA ARG A 68 11.40 3.11 8.96
C ARG A 68 11.90 3.64 7.62
N LEU A 69 11.10 3.56 6.56
CA LEU A 69 11.47 4.18 5.28
C LEU A 69 11.39 5.70 5.43
N PRO A 70 12.53 6.41 5.30
CA PRO A 70 12.61 7.84 5.62
C PRO A 70 11.70 8.67 4.72
N ASP A 71 11.66 8.33 3.44
CA ASP A 71 10.91 9.10 2.44
C ASP A 71 9.48 8.60 2.25
N LEU A 72 9.09 7.49 2.89
CA LEU A 72 7.76 6.94 2.72
C LEU A 72 6.73 7.85 3.38
N GLN A 73 5.92 8.50 2.55
CA GLN A 73 4.86 9.40 2.98
C GLN A 73 3.55 8.66 3.21
N LYS A 74 3.21 7.68 2.36
CA LYS A 74 1.92 6.99 2.43
C LYS A 74 1.94 5.54 1.94
N VAL A 75 1.09 4.73 2.56
CA VAL A 75 0.72 3.38 2.12
C VAL A 75 -0.77 3.38 1.84
N ILE A 76 -1.15 3.09 0.59
CA ILE A 76 -2.53 3.09 0.13
C ILE A 76 -3.01 1.65 -0.02
N TRP A 77 -4.14 1.35 0.61
CA TRP A 77 -4.81 0.05 0.50
C TRP A 77 -6.09 0.19 -0.32
N GLY A 78 -6.16 -0.50 -1.45
CA GLY A 78 -7.34 -0.59 -2.30
C GLY A 78 -8.20 -1.80 -1.95
N PHE A 79 -9.52 -1.62 -1.89
CA PHE A 79 -10.49 -2.69 -1.63
C PHE A 79 -11.62 -2.70 -2.65
N GLU A 80 -12.23 -3.86 -2.86
CA GLU A 80 -13.45 -4.03 -3.66
C GLU A 80 -14.64 -3.34 -2.98
N SER A 81 -14.70 -3.37 -1.64
CA SER A 81 -15.81 -2.80 -0.91
C SER A 81 -15.40 -2.08 0.37
N ARG A 82 -16.23 -1.11 0.79
CA ARG A 82 -16.09 -0.45 2.10
C ARG A 82 -16.18 -1.45 3.26
N LYS A 83 -16.96 -2.53 3.10
CA LYS A 83 -17.08 -3.59 4.09
C LYS A 83 -15.76 -4.34 4.28
N ASP A 84 -15.07 -4.67 3.20
CA ASP A 84 -13.76 -5.34 3.27
C ASP A 84 -12.69 -4.42 3.82
N MET A 85 -12.71 -3.14 3.44
CA MET A 85 -11.84 -2.11 4.00
C MET A 85 -12.00 -2.02 5.52
N LEU A 86 -13.22 -1.85 6.04
CA LEU A 86 -13.47 -1.78 7.48
C LEU A 86 -13.07 -3.08 8.20
N ARG A 87 -13.35 -4.24 7.58
CA ARG A 87 -12.96 -5.53 8.13
C ARG A 87 -11.44 -5.66 8.25
N PHE A 88 -10.70 -5.22 7.24
CA PHE A 88 -9.24 -5.24 7.25
C PHE A 88 -8.69 -4.24 8.28
N VAL A 89 -9.23 -3.02 8.32
CA VAL A 89 -8.82 -2.01 9.30
C VAL A 89 -8.97 -2.53 10.72
N ASN A 90 -10.16 -2.99 11.09
CA ASN A 90 -10.45 -3.40 12.46
C ASN A 90 -9.65 -4.64 12.91
N LYS A 91 -9.38 -5.57 11.98
CA LYS A 91 -8.70 -6.83 12.32
C LYS A 91 -7.19 -6.76 12.20
N ILE A 92 -6.67 -5.98 11.24
CA ILE A 92 -5.26 -5.97 10.87
C ILE A 92 -4.63 -4.63 11.21
N VAL A 93 -5.15 -3.53 10.68
CA VAL A 93 -4.53 -2.22 10.89
C VAL A 93 -4.50 -1.89 12.38
N ASP A 94 -5.65 -2.06 13.05
CA ASP A 94 -5.79 -1.64 14.44
C ASP A 94 -4.98 -2.48 15.43
N THR A 95 -4.59 -3.69 15.04
CA THR A 95 -3.95 -4.67 15.92
C THR A 95 -2.49 -4.99 15.56
N GLN A 96 -2.08 -4.73 14.31
CA GLN A 96 -0.76 -5.14 13.79
C GLN A 96 0.01 -4.04 13.06
N MET A 97 -0.62 -2.90 12.73
CA MET A 97 0.01 -1.83 11.94
C MET A 97 0.10 -0.49 12.68
N GLU A 98 0.39 -0.56 13.99
CA GLU A 98 0.46 0.60 14.88
C GLU A 98 1.45 1.66 14.37
N ASN A 99 2.64 1.29 13.88
CA ASN A 99 3.65 2.27 13.51
C ASN A 99 3.22 3.11 12.30
N LEU A 100 2.69 2.48 11.25
CA LEU A 100 2.20 3.20 10.08
C LEU A 100 0.93 4.00 10.37
N ARG A 101 0.06 3.49 11.25
CA ARG A 101 -1.15 4.18 11.69
C ARG A 101 -0.81 5.44 12.48
N ASP A 102 0.03 5.33 13.50
CA ASP A 102 0.37 6.42 14.40
C ASP A 102 1.21 7.48 13.69
N ALA A 103 2.03 7.08 12.69
CA ALA A 103 2.71 8.00 11.79
C ALA A 103 1.77 8.67 10.75
N GLY A 104 0.48 8.33 10.73
CA GLY A 104 -0.50 8.91 9.81
C GLY A 104 -0.24 8.58 8.34
N LYS A 105 0.47 7.48 8.05
CA LYS A 105 0.89 7.10 6.69
C LYS A 105 -0.14 6.24 5.96
N LEU A 106 -1.16 5.72 6.64
CA LEU A 106 -2.17 4.85 6.02
C LEU A 106 -3.24 5.64 5.26
N ARG A 107 -3.58 5.20 4.04
CA ARG A 107 -4.66 5.72 3.20
C ARG A 107 -5.46 4.54 2.64
N TYR A 108 -6.72 4.78 2.32
CA TYR A 108 -7.64 3.74 1.86
C TYR A 108 -8.40 4.19 0.62
N ALA A 109 -8.65 3.23 -0.26
CA ALA A 109 -9.43 3.41 -1.47
C ALA A 109 -10.41 2.26 -1.64
N VAL A 110 -11.59 2.53 -2.20
CA VAL A 110 -12.60 1.53 -2.56
C VAL A 110 -12.95 1.67 -4.02
N LEU A 111 -13.07 0.57 -4.75
CA LEU A 111 -13.48 0.58 -6.14
C LEU A 111 -14.99 0.91 -6.27
N ASP A 112 -15.32 1.89 -7.11
CA ASP A 112 -16.68 2.16 -7.55
C ASP A 112 -16.95 1.42 -8.86
N TYR A 113 -17.76 0.37 -8.80
CA TYR A 113 -18.14 -0.41 -9.99
C TYR A 113 -19.09 0.33 -10.93
N VAL A 114 -19.74 1.41 -10.48
CA VAL A 114 -20.60 2.22 -11.35
C VAL A 114 -19.76 3.04 -12.32
N THR A 115 -18.66 3.61 -11.82
CA THR A 115 -17.78 4.49 -12.60
C THR A 115 -16.46 3.85 -12.99
N ASP A 116 -16.22 2.60 -12.57
CA ASP A 116 -14.96 1.86 -12.71
C ASP A 116 -13.75 2.65 -12.20
N ARG A 117 -13.92 3.34 -11.05
CA ARG A 117 -12.94 4.27 -10.49
C ARG A 117 -12.71 4.04 -9.00
N TRP A 118 -11.48 4.23 -8.57
CA TRP A 118 -11.07 4.20 -7.17
C TRP A 118 -11.50 5.45 -6.43
N MET A 119 -12.18 5.28 -5.30
CA MET A 119 -12.65 6.36 -4.45
C MET A 119 -11.87 6.43 -3.14
N ARG A 120 -11.42 7.63 -2.75
CA ARG A 120 -10.77 7.82 -1.45
C ARG A 120 -11.80 7.68 -0.35
N VAL A 121 -11.47 6.86 0.65
CA VAL A 121 -12.29 6.65 1.84
C VAL A 121 -11.49 6.90 3.10
N SER A 122 -12.17 7.44 4.11
CA SER A 122 -11.66 7.48 5.49
C SER A 122 -12.47 6.48 6.32
N PRO A 123 -11.84 5.67 7.19
CA PRO A 123 -12.56 4.75 8.08
C PRO A 123 -13.56 5.46 8.99
N ALA A 124 -13.31 6.73 9.32
CA ALA A 124 -14.13 7.54 10.22
C ALA A 124 -15.22 8.37 9.53
N SER A 125 -15.33 8.30 8.20
CA SER A 125 -16.25 9.16 7.42
C SER A 125 -16.93 8.39 6.31
N ASP A 126 -18.25 8.53 6.19
CA ASP A 126 -19.02 7.99 5.08
C ASP A 126 -18.85 8.78 3.77
N LYS A 127 -18.18 9.94 3.82
CA LYS A 127 -17.92 10.75 2.62
C LYS A 127 -16.80 10.15 1.77
N LEU A 128 -17.05 10.16 0.47
CA LEU A 128 -16.12 9.76 -0.57
C LEU A 128 -15.39 11.02 -1.07
N GLU A 129 -14.07 11.03 -1.00
CA GLU A 129 -13.32 12.30 -1.06
C GLU A 129 -12.70 12.63 -2.41
N ARG A 130 -12.73 11.72 -3.40
CA ARG A 130 -12.30 11.92 -4.82
C ARG A 130 -12.33 10.57 -5.56
N THR A 131 -12.46 10.61 -6.90
CA THR A 131 -12.39 9.44 -7.80
C THR A 131 -11.10 9.46 -8.64
N TYR A 132 -10.55 8.29 -8.93
CA TYR A 132 -9.32 8.07 -9.69
C TYR A 132 -9.46 6.85 -10.60
N GLU A 133 -8.88 6.84 -11.80
CA GLU A 133 -9.00 5.68 -12.72
C GLU A 133 -8.12 4.52 -12.29
N TYR A 134 -6.94 4.79 -11.73
CA TYR A 134 -6.06 3.78 -11.19
C TYR A 134 -5.72 4.04 -9.73
N LEU A 135 -5.50 2.97 -8.96
CA LEU A 135 -5.01 3.09 -7.58
C LEU A 135 -3.65 3.81 -7.51
N SER A 136 -2.82 3.66 -8.56
CA SER A 136 -1.56 4.41 -8.69
C SER A 136 -1.76 5.92 -8.89
N GLN A 137 -2.92 6.39 -9.36
CA GLN A 137 -3.20 7.82 -9.50
C GLN A 137 -3.54 8.49 -8.15
N PHE A 138 -3.77 7.72 -7.07
CA PHE A 138 -3.75 8.28 -5.70
C PHE A 138 -2.39 8.85 -5.30
N ILE A 139 -1.32 8.47 -6.02
CA ILE A 139 0.04 8.91 -5.75
C ILE A 139 0.16 10.42 -6.01
N SER A 140 -0.44 10.92 -7.10
CA SER A 140 -0.29 12.30 -7.60
C SER A 140 -1.36 13.31 -7.16
N GLY A 141 -2.47 12.84 -6.56
CA GLY A 141 -3.54 13.71 -6.09
C GLY A 141 -3.30 14.28 -4.68
N ILE A 142 -2.59 15.40 -4.62
CA ILE A 142 -2.46 16.29 -3.44
C ILE A 142 -3.84 16.81 -3.02
#